data_AF-A0A7W1P9P2-F1
#
_entry.id   AF-A0A7W1P9P2-F1
#
_cell.length_a   1.000
_cell.length_b   1.000
_cell.length_c   1.000
_cell.angle_alpha   90.00
_cell.angle_beta   90.00
_cell.angle_gamma   90.00
#
_symmetry.space_group_name_H-M   'P 1'
#
loop_
_entity.id
_entity.type
_entity.pdbx_description
1 polymer ?
#
loop_
_entity_poly.entity_id
_entity_poly.type
_entity_poly.pdbx_seq_one_letter_code
_entity_poly.pdbx_strand_id
1 'polypeptide(L)'
;LTPFEEAEALHGLADKCGYTHEDLARRLGKSRTSITESLSLNNMPDEVKNLCRLADIHSKSLLLQIVRQGDPQKMVALVEKMSRDGGATREAVRKETAKPKPGRPKAFVFSYRAPTKAFKLQLRFTKSKVERDEVIDALQAIIKELRSQS
;
A
#
# COMPACT_ATOMS: atom_id res chain seq x y z
N LEU A 1 18.99 -0.61 -13.54
CA LEU A 1 17.89 -1.57 -13.68
C LEU A 1 16.59 -0.88 -13.35
N THR A 2 15.75 -0.68 -14.37
CA THR A 2 14.35 -0.33 -14.17
C THR A 2 13.63 -1.50 -13.48
N PRO A 3 12.47 -1.28 -12.83
CA PRO A 3 11.71 -2.37 -12.22
C PRO A 3 11.31 -3.47 -13.22
N PHE A 4 11.08 -3.12 -14.49
CA PHE A 4 10.79 -4.10 -15.54
C PHE A 4 12.02 -4.93 -15.91
N GLU A 5 13.19 -4.30 -16.08
CA GLU A 5 14.45 -5.03 -16.34
C GLU A 5 14.81 -5.95 -15.17
N GLU A 6 14.58 -5.51 -13.93
CA GLU A 6 14.78 -6.37 -12.75
C GLU A 6 13.84 -7.58 -12.79
N ALA A 7 12.57 -7.39 -13.14
CA ALA A 7 11.58 -8.45 -13.23
C ALA A 7 11.95 -9.49 -14.32
N GLU A 8 12.41 -9.03 -15.49
CA GLU A 8 12.87 -9.89 -16.58
C GLU A 8 14.14 -10.66 -16.20
N ALA A 9 15.12 -9.99 -15.57
CA ALA A 9 16.34 -10.64 -15.11
C ALA A 9 16.07 -11.71 -14.04
N LEU A 10 15.18 -11.42 -13.08
CA LEU A 10 14.77 -12.39 -12.06
C LEU A 10 14.05 -13.59 -12.66
N HIS A 11 13.17 -13.36 -13.64
CA HIS A 11 12.46 -14.44 -14.33
C HIS A 11 13.42 -15.33 -15.12
N GLY A 12 14.34 -14.74 -15.88
CA GLY A 12 15.36 -15.49 -16.60
C GLY A 12 16.29 -16.29 -15.69
N LEU A 13 16.62 -15.77 -14.51
CA LEU A 13 17.41 -16.51 -13.51
C LEU A 13 16.60 -17.66 -12.89
N ALA A 14 15.32 -17.45 -12.60
CA ALA A 14 14.43 -18.49 -12.10
C ALA A 14 14.33 -19.66 -13.10
N ASP A 15 14.10 -19.34 -14.36
CA ASP A 15 13.86 -20.30 -15.44
C ASP A 15 15.12 -21.11 -15.77
N LYS A 16 16.27 -20.44 -15.95
CA LYS A 16 17.54 -21.10 -16.28
C LYS A 16 18.09 -21.99 -15.18
N CYS A 17 17.83 -21.64 -13.91
CA CYS A 17 18.40 -22.35 -12.77
C CYS A 17 17.38 -23.18 -11.98
N GLY A 18 16.10 -23.20 -12.40
CA GLY A 18 15.02 -23.88 -11.67
C GLY A 18 14.80 -23.33 -10.26
N TYR A 19 15.10 -22.05 -10.02
CA TYR A 19 15.00 -21.46 -8.69
C TYR A 19 13.57 -21.09 -8.33
N THR A 20 13.17 -21.46 -7.10
CA THR A 20 11.94 -20.95 -6.52
C THR A 20 12.09 -19.49 -6.08
N HIS A 21 10.98 -18.82 -5.78
CA HIS A 21 11.03 -17.46 -5.22
C HIS A 21 11.80 -17.41 -3.90
N GLU A 22 11.80 -18.52 -3.13
CA GLU A 22 12.54 -18.62 -1.86
C GLU A 22 14.05 -18.74 -2.11
N ASP A 23 14.46 -19.51 -3.12
CA ASP A 23 15.87 -19.63 -3.50
C ASP A 23 16.44 -18.30 -3.99
N LEU A 24 15.68 -17.59 -4.83
CA LEU A 24 16.04 -16.25 -5.29
C LEU A 24 16.17 -15.27 -4.13
N ALA A 25 15.22 -15.29 -3.19
CA ALA A 25 15.24 -14.44 -2.01
C ALA A 25 16.50 -14.67 -1.17
N ARG A 26 16.81 -15.93 -0.88
CA ARG A 26 18.00 -16.32 -0.11
C ARG A 26 19.30 -15.93 -0.81
N ARG A 27 19.44 -16.25 -2.11
CA ARG A 27 20.65 -15.97 -2.89
C ARG A 27 20.92 -14.49 -3.10
N LEU A 28 19.86 -13.68 -3.20
CA LEU A 28 19.96 -12.24 -3.46
C LEU A 28 19.88 -11.38 -2.18
N GLY A 29 19.76 -12.00 -0.99
CA GLY A 29 19.63 -11.28 0.28
C GLY A 29 18.36 -10.41 0.35
N LYS A 30 17.29 -10.81 -0.34
CA LYS A 30 16.00 -10.10 -0.41
C LYS A 30 14.92 -10.91 0.28
N SER A 31 13.82 -10.25 0.66
CA SER A 31 12.65 -10.99 1.13
C SER A 31 11.93 -11.68 -0.03
N ARG A 32 11.35 -12.86 0.24
CA ARG A 32 10.48 -13.58 -0.71
C ARG A 32 9.36 -12.67 -1.26
N THR A 33 8.81 -11.80 -0.41
CA THR A 33 7.81 -10.81 -0.82
C THR A 33 8.35 -9.85 -1.87
N SER A 34 9.57 -9.31 -1.68
CA SER A 34 10.18 -8.37 -2.63
C SER A 34 10.45 -9.03 -3.99
N ILE A 35 10.90 -10.29 -4.00
CA ILE A 35 11.09 -11.10 -5.21
C ILE A 35 9.75 -11.30 -5.93
N THR A 36 8.72 -11.72 -5.20
CA THR A 36 7.39 -11.95 -5.76
C THR A 36 6.80 -10.66 -6.35
N GLU A 37 7.00 -9.53 -5.68
CA GLU A 37 6.58 -8.23 -6.19
C GLU A 37 7.31 -7.86 -7.49
N SER A 38 8.63 -8.01 -7.58
CA SER A 38 9.35 -7.74 -8.83
C SER A 38 8.86 -8.66 -9.96
N LEU A 39 8.78 -9.98 -9.71
CA LEU A 39 8.31 -10.94 -10.72
C LEU A 39 6.87 -10.67 -11.19
N SER A 40 6.00 -10.16 -10.30
CA SER A 40 4.62 -9.85 -10.67
C SER A 40 4.50 -8.79 -11.76
N LEU A 41 5.51 -7.93 -11.94
CA LEU A 41 5.51 -6.91 -12.99
C LEU A 41 5.56 -7.52 -14.41
N ASN A 42 6.03 -8.77 -14.55
CA ASN A 42 6.01 -9.47 -15.84
C ASN A 42 4.59 -9.82 -16.30
N ASN A 43 3.60 -9.80 -15.41
CA ASN A 43 2.20 -10.04 -15.76
C ASN A 43 1.52 -8.83 -16.43
N MET A 44 2.23 -7.70 -16.55
CA MET A 44 1.73 -6.53 -17.23
C MET A 44 1.88 -6.71 -18.75
N PRO A 45 0.82 -6.50 -19.56
CA PRO A 45 0.94 -6.50 -21.02
C PRO A 45 1.92 -5.43 -21.51
N ASP A 46 2.60 -5.67 -22.63
CA ASP A 46 3.64 -4.75 -23.13
C ASP A 46 3.09 -3.37 -23.50
N GLU A 47 1.84 -3.29 -23.97
CA GLU A 47 1.13 -2.02 -24.18
C GLU A 47 1.07 -1.18 -22.89
N VAL A 48 0.70 -1.80 -21.76
CA VAL A 48 0.62 -1.13 -20.46
C VAL A 48 2.02 -0.76 -19.95
N LYS A 49 3.03 -1.62 -20.13
CA LYS A 49 4.43 -1.29 -19.80
C LYS A 49 4.90 -0.06 -20.58
N ASN A 50 4.57 0.03 -21.86
CA ASN A 50 4.91 1.18 -22.71
C ASN A 50 4.19 2.46 -22.24
N LEU A 51 2.90 2.38 -21.91
CA LEU A 51 2.17 3.50 -21.35
C LEU A 51 2.78 3.98 -20.03
N CYS A 52 3.23 3.07 -19.16
CA CYS A 52 3.92 3.43 -17.92
C CYS A 52 5.22 4.21 -18.20
N ARG A 53 6.00 3.80 -19.21
CA ARG A 53 7.23 4.50 -19.61
C ARG A 53 6.92 5.89 -20.17
N LEU A 54 5.91 6.02 -21.04
CA LEU A 54 5.49 7.30 -21.61
C LEU A 54 4.96 8.27 -20.54
N ALA A 55 4.32 7.74 -19.50
CA ALA A 55 3.82 8.51 -18.36
C ALA A 55 4.88 8.73 -17.25
N ASP A 56 6.16 8.41 -17.48
CA ASP A 56 7.28 8.53 -16.53
C ASP A 56 7.04 7.78 -15.19
N ILE A 57 6.26 6.69 -15.24
CA ILE A 57 5.93 5.87 -14.06
C ILE A 57 7.02 4.83 -13.86
N HIS A 58 8.03 5.20 -13.07
CA HIS A 58 9.17 4.32 -12.76
C HIS A 58 9.17 3.75 -11.33
N SER A 59 8.30 4.24 -10.45
CA SER A 59 8.23 3.73 -9.07
C SER A 59 7.68 2.31 -9.03
N LYS A 60 8.47 1.35 -8.53
CA LYS A 60 8.03 -0.05 -8.30
C LYS A 60 6.67 -0.13 -7.62
N SER A 61 6.40 0.76 -6.67
CA SER A 61 5.14 0.76 -5.93
C SER A 61 3.91 1.20 -6.72
N LEU A 62 4.08 2.09 -7.70
CA LEU A 62 3.01 2.52 -8.60
C LEU A 62 2.76 1.45 -9.65
N LEU A 63 3.83 0.88 -10.21
CA LEU A 63 3.75 -0.25 -11.12
C LEU A 63 3.04 -1.46 -10.48
N LEU A 64 3.31 -1.72 -9.19
CA LEU A 64 2.60 -2.74 -8.43
C LEU A 64 1.10 -2.44 -8.27
N GLN A 65 0.68 -1.17 -8.17
CA GLN A 65 -0.74 -0.81 -8.13
C GLN A 65 -1.43 -1.03 -9.47
N ILE A 66 -0.71 -0.80 -10.57
CA ILE A 66 -1.18 -1.02 -11.93
C ILE A 66 -1.35 -2.52 -12.18
N VAL A 67 -0.29 -3.33 -12.00
CA VAL A 67 -0.38 -4.77 -12.29
C VAL A 67 -1.40 -5.51 -11.42
N ARG A 68 -1.67 -5.00 -10.19
CA ARG A 68 -2.70 -5.54 -9.29
C ARG A 68 -4.14 -5.34 -9.77
N GLN A 69 -4.39 -4.52 -10.80
CA GLN A 69 -5.73 -4.41 -11.39
C GLN A 69 -6.19 -5.72 -12.05
N GLY A 70 -5.24 -6.57 -12.49
CA GLY A 70 -5.49 -7.88 -13.07
C GLY A 70 -6.17 -7.89 -14.44
N ASP A 71 -6.66 -6.73 -14.91
CA ASP A 71 -7.37 -6.55 -16.18
C ASP A 71 -6.66 -5.46 -17.01
N PRO A 72 -6.24 -5.75 -18.25
CA PRO A 72 -5.48 -4.80 -19.08
C PRO A 72 -6.17 -3.45 -19.27
N GLN A 73 -7.49 -3.43 -19.50
CA GLN A 73 -8.24 -2.19 -19.71
C GLN A 73 -8.23 -1.31 -18.45
N LYS A 74 -8.37 -1.91 -17.26
CA LYS A 74 -8.24 -1.20 -15.98
C LYS A 74 -6.83 -0.70 -15.72
N MET A 75 -5.81 -1.42 -16.18
CA MET A 75 -4.42 -0.96 -16.07
C MET A 75 -4.18 0.28 -16.91
N VAL A 76 -4.61 0.28 -18.18
CA VAL A 76 -4.53 1.43 -19.09
C VAL A 76 -5.23 2.63 -18.48
N ALA A 77 -6.49 2.48 -18.06
CA ALA A 77 -7.27 3.56 -17.46
C ALA A 77 -6.59 4.17 -16.21
N LEU A 78 -5.94 3.32 -15.39
CA LEU A 78 -5.20 3.79 -14.21
C LEU A 78 -3.94 4.57 -14.59
N VAL A 79 -3.18 4.12 -15.60
CA VAL A 79 -1.99 4.83 -16.10
C VAL A 79 -2.37 6.20 -16.67
N GLU A 80 -3.41 6.27 -17.51
CA GLU A 80 -3.91 7.53 -18.07
C GLU A 80 -4.37 8.51 -16.98
N LYS A 81 -4.97 7.98 -15.90
CA LYS A 81 -5.36 8.80 -14.76
C LYS A 81 -4.14 9.37 -14.04
N MET A 82 -3.15 8.51 -13.75
CA MET A 82 -1.90 8.91 -13.09
C MET A 82 -1.11 9.96 -13.89
N SER A 83 -1.20 9.92 -15.22
CA SER A 83 -0.57 10.90 -16.12
C SER A 83 -1.30 12.26 -16.09
N ARG A 84 -2.63 12.28 -15.97
CA ARG A 84 -3.44 13.52 -15.95
C ARG A 84 -3.27 14.35 -14.67
N ASP A 85 -3.06 13.71 -13.52
CA ASP A 85 -3.02 14.38 -12.21
C ASP A 85 -1.68 15.10 -11.89
N GLY A 86 -0.81 15.32 -12.89
CA GLY A 86 0.40 16.16 -12.73
C GLY A 86 1.58 15.50 -12.02
N GLY A 87 1.62 14.16 -11.98
CA GLY A 87 2.70 13.39 -11.37
C GLY A 87 2.18 12.45 -10.28
N ALA A 88 2.44 11.16 -10.44
CA ALA A 88 1.88 10.11 -9.61
C ALA A 88 2.49 10.08 -8.20
N THR A 89 1.93 10.82 -7.24
CA THR A 89 2.25 10.64 -5.82
C THR A 89 1.55 9.40 -5.26
N ARG A 90 2.30 8.56 -4.54
CA ARG A 90 1.83 7.30 -3.91
C ARG A 90 0.54 7.43 -3.10
N GLU A 91 0.28 8.60 -2.52
CA GLU A 91 -0.87 8.85 -1.64
C GLU A 91 -2.18 9.07 -2.41
N ALA A 92 -2.14 9.73 -3.58
CA ALA A 92 -3.31 9.95 -4.42
C ALA A 92 -3.85 8.62 -4.96
N VAL A 93 -2.94 7.77 -5.46
CA VAL A 93 -3.29 6.49 -6.06
C VAL A 93 -3.77 5.47 -5.02
N ARG A 94 -3.22 5.51 -3.78
CA ARG A 94 -3.72 4.68 -2.67
C ARG A 94 -5.12 5.07 -2.20
N LYS A 95 -5.48 6.35 -2.24
CA LYS A 95 -6.80 6.82 -1.82
C LYS A 95 -7.92 6.36 -2.76
N GLU A 96 -7.63 6.18 -4.05
CA GLU A 96 -8.67 5.87 -5.04
C GLU A 96 -8.65 4.46 -5.64
N THR A 97 -7.52 3.75 -5.67
CA THR A 97 -7.51 2.31 -6.03
C THR A 97 -8.10 1.42 -4.93
N ALA A 98 -8.34 2.00 -3.75
CA ALA A 98 -9.17 1.40 -2.72
C ALA A 98 -10.63 1.40 -3.20
N LYS A 99 -11.04 0.38 -3.94
CA LYS A 99 -12.46 0.03 -4.05
C LYS A 99 -13.04 0.01 -2.63
N PRO A 100 -14.14 0.73 -2.35
CA PRO A 100 -14.79 0.63 -1.07
C PRO A 100 -15.32 -0.81 -0.96
N LYS A 101 -14.62 -1.66 -0.20
CA LYS A 101 -15.18 -2.93 0.22
C LYS A 101 -16.38 -2.60 1.11
N PRO A 102 -17.62 -2.97 0.76
CA PRO A 102 -18.69 -2.97 1.75
C PRO A 102 -18.31 -4.04 2.78
N GLY A 103 -18.27 -3.69 4.07
CA GLY A 103 -18.17 -4.70 5.12
C GLY A 103 -16.88 -4.77 5.94
N ARG A 104 -16.18 -3.65 6.18
CA ARG A 104 -15.54 -3.53 7.50
C ARG A 104 -15.86 -2.15 8.08
N PRO A 105 -16.64 -2.07 9.17
CA PRO A 105 -16.79 -0.80 9.89
C PRO A 105 -15.39 -0.27 10.16
N LYS A 106 -15.02 0.84 9.49
CA LYS A 106 -13.77 1.54 9.79
C LYS A 106 -13.93 2.00 11.23
N ALA A 107 -13.16 1.38 12.11
CA ALA A 107 -13.01 1.78 13.50
C ALA A 107 -12.79 3.30 13.56
N PHE A 108 -13.62 4.02 14.29
CA PHE A 108 -13.42 5.45 14.49
C PHE A 108 -12.11 5.64 15.28
N VAL A 109 -11.22 6.49 14.78
CA VAL A 109 -9.94 6.79 15.45
C VAL A 109 -9.97 8.24 15.89
N PHE A 110 -10.03 8.45 17.21
CA PHE A 110 -9.81 9.75 17.81
C PHE A 110 -8.30 9.98 17.95
N SER A 111 -7.79 11.09 17.42
CA SER A 111 -6.37 11.45 17.52
C SER A 111 -6.27 12.82 18.18
N TYR A 112 -5.58 12.87 19.32
CA TYR A 112 -5.28 14.09 20.05
C TYR A 112 -3.77 14.31 20.11
N ARG A 113 -3.33 15.52 19.79
CA ARG A 113 -1.93 15.93 19.93
C ARG A 113 -1.89 16.98 21.03
N ALA A 114 -1.08 16.74 22.06
CA ALA A 114 -0.92 17.70 23.14
C ALA A 114 -0.35 19.03 22.58
N PRO A 115 -0.91 20.19 22.96
CA PRO A 115 -0.39 21.50 22.53
C PRO A 115 1.09 21.71 22.86
N THR A 116 1.52 21.15 24.00
CA THR A 116 2.91 21.17 24.48
C THR A 116 3.83 20.21 23.71
N LYS A 117 3.31 19.49 22.70
CA LYS A 117 3.99 18.40 21.96
C LYS A 117 4.54 17.27 22.85
N ALA A 118 4.21 17.26 24.14
CA ALA A 118 4.72 16.27 25.09
C ALA A 118 4.28 14.84 24.73
N PHE A 119 3.09 14.68 24.13
CA PHE A 119 2.58 13.37 23.71
C PHE A 119 1.57 13.46 22.57
N LYS A 120 1.34 12.32 21.94
CA LYS A 120 0.25 12.08 20.99
C LYS A 120 -0.59 10.91 21.51
N LEU A 121 -1.89 11.12 21.62
CA LEU A 121 -2.86 10.10 22.01
C LEU A 121 -3.66 9.67 20.77
N GLN A 122 -3.75 8.36 20.54
CA GLN A 122 -4.64 7.80 19.53
C GLN A 122 -5.55 6.76 20.20
N LEU A 123 -6.85 6.99 20.14
CA LEU A 123 -7.87 6.12 20.70
C LEU A 123 -8.66 5.50 19.55
N ARG A 124 -8.63 4.17 19.45
CA ARG A 124 -9.31 3.42 18.38
C ARG A 124 -10.56 2.75 18.96
N PHE A 125 -11.71 3.12 18.43
CA PHE A 125 -13.00 2.56 18.81
C PHE A 125 -13.39 1.42 17.89
N THR A 126 -14.08 0.41 18.41
CA THR A 126 -14.62 -0.70 17.61
C THR A 126 -15.82 -0.28 16.76
N LYS A 127 -16.53 0.77 17.17
CA LYS A 127 -17.66 1.39 16.44
C LYS A 127 -17.17 2.30 15.31
N SER A 128 -18.00 2.45 14.28
CA SER A 128 -17.71 3.33 13.13
C SER A 128 -18.10 4.79 13.30
N LYS A 129 -19.05 5.05 14.20
CA LYS A 129 -19.47 6.39 14.57
C LYS A 129 -19.40 6.47 16.09
N VAL A 130 -18.70 7.47 16.58
CA VAL A 130 -18.49 7.71 18.01
C VAL A 130 -18.73 9.19 18.21
N GLU A 131 -19.66 9.51 19.11
CA GLU A 131 -19.97 10.90 19.46
C GLU A 131 -18.93 11.43 20.46
N ARG A 132 -18.90 12.76 20.64
CA ARG A 132 -17.92 13.38 21.54
C ARG A 132 -18.07 12.89 22.98
N ASP A 133 -19.30 12.66 23.44
CA ASP A 133 -19.57 12.15 24.78
C ASP A 133 -18.97 10.75 24.99
N GLU A 134 -19.08 9.84 24.01
CA GLU A 134 -18.45 8.51 24.09
C GLU A 134 -16.91 8.59 24.17
N VAL A 135 -16.29 9.59 23.53
CA VAL A 135 -14.84 9.82 23.66
C VAL A 135 -14.49 10.31 25.06
N ILE A 136 -15.30 11.21 25.63
CA ILE A 136 -15.09 11.75 26.98
C ILE A 136 -15.23 10.63 28.01
N ASP A 137 -16.28 9.82 27.92
CA ASP A 137 -16.52 8.69 28.83
C ASP A 137 -15.38 7.68 28.79
N ALA A 138 -14.89 7.34 27.59
CA ALA A 138 -13.75 6.43 27.44
C ALA A 138 -12.48 6.98 28.09
N LEU A 139 -12.20 8.28 27.93
CA LEU A 139 -11.05 8.94 28.56
C LEU A 139 -11.21 9.00 30.09
N GLN A 140 -12.41 9.27 30.60
CA GLN A 140 -12.69 9.26 32.04
C GLN A 140 -12.52 7.87 32.64
N ALA A 141 -12.97 6.82 31.95
CA ALA A 141 -12.77 5.43 32.37
C ALA A 141 -11.28 5.08 32.46
N ILE A 142 -10.49 5.44 31.44
CA ILE A 142 -9.03 5.25 31.44
C ILE A 142 -8.39 5.99 32.63
N ILE A 143 -8.78 7.25 32.87
CA ILE A 143 -8.24 8.04 34.00
C ILE A 143 -8.60 7.38 35.34
N LYS A 144 -9.84 6.88 35.49
CA LYS A 144 -10.30 6.21 36.70
C LYS A 144 -9.50 4.92 36.96
N GLU A 145 -9.25 4.13 35.92
CA GLU A 145 -8.47 2.90 36.02
C GLU A 145 -7.01 3.19 36.38
N LEU A 146 -6.38 4.19 35.74
CA LEU A 146 -5.03 4.62 36.05
C LEU A 146 -4.89 5.11 37.51
N ARG A 147 -5.89 5.83 38.02
CA ARG A 147 -5.93 6.28 39.42
C ARG A 147 -6.16 5.15 40.42
N SER A 148 -6.82 4.07 40.01
CA SER A 148 -7.04 2.89 40.87
C SER A 148 -5.84 1.95 40.92
N GLN A 149 -4.90 2.07 39.99
CA GLN A 149 -3.63 1.33 39.96
C GLN A 149 -2.48 2.10 40.65
N SER A 150 -2.76 3.28 41.20
CA SER A 150 -1.85 4.07 42.04
C SER A 150 -2.22 3.90 43.51
#